data_AF-A0A7J4YKP6-F1
#
_entry.id   AF-A0A7J4YKP6-F1
#
_cell.length_a   1.000
_cell.length_b   1.000
_cell.length_c   1.000
_cell.angle_alpha   90.00
_cell.angle_beta   90.00
_cell.angle_gamma   90.00
#
_symmetry.space_group_name_H-M   'P 1'
#
loop_
_entity.id
_entity.type
_entity.pdbx_description
1 polymer ?
#
loop_
_entity_poly.entity_id
_entity_poly.type
_entity_poly.pdbx_seq_one_letter_code
_entity_poly.pdbx_strand_id
1 'polypeptide(L)' 'MKLSIRNSRNFAYSHEGTRASMGKDTSTRMNFFSRLSCMKMQEADGCAAPMSAEERHNLYTSMADEAFDEEEGK' A
#
# COMPACT_ATOMS: atom_id res chain seq x y z
N MET A 1 2.41 6.59 14.87
CA MET A 1 2.34 6.26 13.42
C MET A 1 1.05 6.79 12.83
N LYS A 2 1.13 7.45 11.66
CA LYS A 2 -0.03 7.99 10.93
C LYS A 2 -0.19 7.11 9.70
N LEU A 3 -1.20 6.26 9.65
CA LEU A 3 -1.52 5.52 8.42
C LEU A 3 -1.72 6.55 7.30
N SER A 4 -1.01 6.35 6.21
CA SER A 4 -0.89 7.25 5.08
C SER A 4 -2.20 7.28 4.29
N ILE A 5 -3.17 8.08 4.72
CA ILE A 5 -4.37 8.35 3.91
C ILE A 5 -4.01 9.43 2.87
N ARG A 6 -3.20 9.05 1.88
CA ARG A 6 -2.64 10.01 0.90
C ARG A 6 -3.54 10.20 -0.32
N ASN A 7 -4.27 9.17 -0.74
CA ASN A 7 -5.16 9.24 -1.92
C ASN A 7 -6.36 10.20 -1.77
N SER A 8 -6.66 10.69 -0.56
CA SER A 8 -7.68 11.73 -0.34
C SER A 8 -7.11 13.15 -0.31
N ARG A 9 -5.78 13.33 -0.37
CA ARG A 9 -5.16 14.67 -0.46
C ARG A 9 -5.50 15.26 -1.82
N ASN A 10 -6.11 16.44 -1.84
CA ASN A 10 -6.54 17.16 -3.05
C ASN A 10 -7.69 16.50 -3.83
N PHE A 11 -8.65 15.91 -3.11
CA PHE A 11 -9.88 15.41 -3.72
C PHE A 11 -10.65 16.54 -4.41
N ALA A 12 -10.72 16.50 -5.75
CA ALA A 12 -11.57 17.40 -6.51
C ALA A 12 -13.03 16.90 -6.43
N TYR A 13 -13.93 17.73 -5.90
CA TYR A 13 -15.37 17.45 -5.83
C TYR A 13 -16.04 17.58 -7.21
N SER A 14 -15.67 16.68 -8.12
CA SER A 14 -16.28 16.48 -9.43
C SER A 14 -16.39 14.99 -9.74
N HIS A 15 -17.14 14.63 -10.78
CA HIS A 15 -17.21 13.23 -11.23
C HIS A 15 -15.85 12.72 -11.70
N GLU A 16 -15.10 13.56 -12.41
CA GLU A 16 -13.75 13.26 -12.88
C GLU A 16 -12.78 13.11 -11.71
N GLY A 17 -12.84 14.01 -10.72
CA GLY A 17 -12.02 13.96 -9.51
C GLY A 17 -12.29 12.72 -8.66
N THR A 18 -13.57 12.35 -8.52
CA THR A 18 -13.99 11.12 -7.84
C THR A 18 -13.43 9.89 -8.56
N ARG A 19 -13.61 9.80 -9.88
CA ARG A 19 -13.11 8.66 -10.68
C ARG A 19 -11.57 8.56 -10.58
N ALA A 20 -10.86 9.68 -10.68
CA ALA A 20 -9.41 9.71 -10.59
C ALA A 20 -8.92 9.25 -9.21
N SER A 21 -9.52 9.77 -8.12
CA SER A 21 -9.15 9.39 -6.75
C SER A 21 -9.44 7.91 -6.47
N MET A 22 -10.59 7.39 -6.91
CA MET A 22 -10.89 5.95 -6.81
C MET A 22 -9.93 5.09 -7.63
N GLY A 23 -9.53 5.57 -8.82
CA GLY A 23 -8.52 4.90 -9.65
C GLY A 23 -7.19 4.77 -8.91
N LYS A 24 -6.68 5.88 -8.36
CA LYS A 24 -5.47 5.88 -7.53
C LYS A 24 -5.58 4.96 -6.33
N ASP A 25 -6.70 5.02 -5.60
CA ASP A 25 -6.93 4.14 -4.43
C ASP A 25 -6.90 2.67 -4.79
N THR A 26 -7.58 2.30 -5.89
CA THR A 26 -7.59 0.93 -6.39
C THR A 26 -6.18 0.48 -6.77
N SER A 27 -5.45 1.28 -7.54
CA SER A 27 -4.08 0.97 -7.98
C SER A 27 -3.13 0.82 -6.79
N THR A 28 -3.13 1.76 -5.84
CA THR A 28 -2.29 1.70 -4.63
C THR A 28 -2.59 0.45 -3.82
N ARG A 29 -3.89 0.17 -3.56
CA ARG A 29 -4.30 -1.01 -2.78
C ARG A 29 -3.89 -2.31 -3.46
N MET A 30 -4.11 -2.43 -4.76
CA MET A 30 -3.73 -3.63 -5.52
C MET A 30 -2.22 -3.83 -5.52
N ASN A 31 -1.43 -2.76 -5.64
CA ASN A 31 0.03 -2.83 -5.55
C ASN A 31 0.47 -3.33 -4.16
N PHE A 32 -0.03 -2.70 -3.10
CA PHE A 32 0.26 -3.10 -1.72
C PHE A 32 -0.10 -4.57 -1.43
N PHE A 33 -1.32 -4.99 -1.77
CA PHE A 33 -1.76 -6.37 -1.51
C PHE A 33 -1.01 -7.41 -2.35
N SER A 34 -0.56 -7.05 -3.55
CA SER A 34 0.28 -7.94 -4.37
C SER A 34 1.64 -8.17 -3.69
N ARG A 35 2.30 -7.11 -3.20
CA ARG A 35 3.56 -7.23 -2.42
C ARG A 35 3.36 -8.05 -1.16
N LEU A 36 2.29 -7.78 -0.42
CA LEU A 36 1.96 -8.49 0.81
C LEU A 36 1.74 -9.97 0.53
N SER A 37 1.04 -10.32 -0.55
CA SER A 37 0.84 -11.70 -0.98
C SER A 37 2.17 -12.40 -1.27
N CYS A 38 3.05 -11.77 -2.05
CA CYS A 38 4.38 -12.33 -2.35
C CYS A 38 5.19 -12.60 -1.08
N MET A 39 5.21 -11.65 -0.15
CA MET A 39 5.90 -11.81 1.13
C MET A 39 5.28 -12.97 1.95
N LYS A 40 3.94 -13.07 2.00
CA LYS A 40 3.25 -14.13 2.75
C LYS A 40 3.51 -15.52 2.17
N MET A 41 3.65 -15.63 0.86
CA MET A 41 4.07 -16.89 0.23
C MET A 41 5.49 -17.28 0.66
N GLN A 42 6.43 -16.34 0.70
CA GLN A 42 7.80 -16.61 1.17
C GLN A 42 7.85 -17.02 2.65
N GLU A 43 7.00 -16.44 3.50
CA GLU A 43 6.83 -16.88 4.89
C GLU A 43 6.28 -18.32 4.97
N ALA A 44 5.29 -18.66 4.13
CA ALA A 44 4.67 -19.99 4.11
C ALA A 44 5.63 -21.08 3.60
N ASP A 45 6.48 -20.76 2.63
CA ASP A 45 7.50 -21.67 2.08
C ASP A 45 8.69 -21.89 3.03
N GLY A 46 8.71 -21.23 4.21
CA GLY A 46 9.81 -21.30 5.18
C GLY A 46 11.07 -20.56 4.73
N CYS A 47 11.00 -19.78 3.64
CA CYS A 47 12.11 -19.00 3.09
C CYS A 47 12.42 -17.73 3.91
N ALA A 48 11.52 -17.32 4.80
CA ALA A 48 11.68 -16.14 5.65
C ALA A 48 11.70 -16.50 7.13
N ALA A 49 12.64 -15.90 7.88
CA ALA A 49 12.70 -16.04 9.33
C ALA A 49 11.45 -15.40 9.99
N PRO A 50 10.98 -15.91 11.14
CA PRO A 50 9.87 -15.31 11.85
C PRO A 50 10.21 -13.89 12.30
N MET A 51 9.45 -12.91 11.82
CA MET A 51 9.56 -11.52 12.27
C MET A 51 8.81 -11.30 13.58
N SER A 52 9.30 -10.39 14.41
CA SER A 52 8.55 -9.84 15.55
C SER A 52 7.31 -9.07 15.09
N ALA A 53 6.37 -8.81 16.00
CA ALA A 53 5.19 -8.01 15.68
C ALA A 53 5.55 -6.58 15.24
N GLU A 54 6.59 -5.99 15.82
CA GLU A 54 7.07 -4.66 15.49
C GLU A 54 7.71 -4.61 14.09
N GLU A 55 8.57 -5.56 13.76
CA GLU A 55 9.18 -5.66 12.43
C GLU A 55 8.13 -5.85 11.33
N ARG A 56 7.13 -6.72 11.56
CA ARG A 56 6.01 -6.88 10.62
C ARG A 56 5.23 -5.59 10.43
N HIS A 57 4.95 -4.87 11.52
CA HIS A 57 4.24 -3.61 11.46
C HIS A 57 5.00 -2.55 10.64
N ASN A 58 6.31 -2.43 10.89
CA ASN A 58 7.18 -1.50 10.16
C ASN A 58 7.23 -1.85 8.68
N LEU A 59 7.39 -3.14 8.36
CA LEU A 59 7.41 -3.61 6.97
C LEU A 59 6.11 -3.32 6.24
N TYR A 60 4.94 -3.55 6.86
CA TYR A 60 3.65 -3.21 6.24
C TYR A 60 3.48 -1.71 6.04
N THR A 61 3.97 -0.91 6.98
CA THR A 61 3.95 0.55 6.85
C THR A 61 4.81 1.00 5.67
N SER A 62 6.04 0.47 5.54
CA SER A 62 6.94 0.77 4.43
C SER A 62 6.36 0.34 3.07
N MET A 63 5.82 -0.89 2.97
CA MET A 63 5.18 -1.35 1.74
C MET A 63 4.00 -0.46 1.33
N ALA A 64 3.20 0.00 2.29
CA ALA A 64 2.10 0.90 2.01
C ALA A 64 2.63 2.25 1.50
N ASP A 65 3.63 2.82 2.18
CA ASP A 65 4.24 4.09 1.81
C ASP A 65 4.86 4.04 0.41
N GLU A 66 5.61 3.00 0.07
CA GLU A 66 6.16 2.80 -1.28
C GLU A 66 5.07 2.67 -2.36
N ALA A 67 3.98 1.95 -2.07
CA ALA A 67 2.87 1.81 -3.01
C ALA A 67 2.16 3.16 -3.25
N PHE A 68 2.14 4.05 -2.26
CA PHE A 68 1.66 5.41 -2.45
C PHE A 68 2.64 6.25 -3.27
N ASP A 69 3.94 6.22 -2.94
CA ASP A 69 4.97 6.99 -3.64
C ASP A 69 5.00 6.65 -5.15
N GLU A 70 4.87 5.36 -5.48
CA GLU A 70 4.78 4.91 -6.87
C GLU A 70 3.52 5.36 -7.60
N GLU A 71 2.37 5.45 -6.91
CA GLU A 71 1.13 5.93 -7.55
C GLU A 71 1.13 7.45 -7.72
N GLU A 72 1.74 8.18 -6.79
CA GLU A 72 1.90 9.65 -6.88
C GLU A 72 2.92 10.05 -7.96
N GLY A 73 3.90 9.20 -8.27
CA GLY A 73 4.90 9.41 -9.31
C GLY A 73 4.47 9.09 -10.75
N LYS A 74 3.24 8.59 -10.96
CA LYS A 74 2.66 8.32 -12.30
C LYS A 74 2.02 9.55 -12.92
#